data_AF-A0AAE1VR21-F1
#
_entry.id   AF-A0AAE1VR21-F1
#
_cell.length_a   1.000
_cell.length_b   1.000
_cell.length_c   1.000
_cell.angle_alpha   90.00
_cell.angle_beta   90.00
_cell.angle_gamma   90.00
#
_symmetry.space_group_name_H-M   'P 1'
#
loop_
_entity.id
_entity.type
_entity.pdbx_description
1 polymer ?
#
loop_
_entity_poly.entity_id
_entity_poly.type
_entity_poly.pdbx_seq_one_letter_code
_entity_poly.pdbx_strand_id
1 'polypeptide(L)'
;MMDDIKVRKQAVEDLQVVNPEKDAKAIRIFLEDGHPIGCAQSYAKNMGLYGQRVGCLSVVCEDDKQAVAAKRKLQQLARPMYSNQPVHGALVGMADRIIGMRTSLRENLEKLGSPLSWEHITNQIGMFCYSGMTPEQVDRLTKEYHIYMTRNGRISMAGVTTGNVGYLANAIHEVTKSA
;
A
#
# COMPACT_ATOMS: atom_id res chain seq x y z
N MET A 1 5.06 26.55 34.08
CA MET A 1 4.61 25.21 34.51
C MET A 1 3.50 24.84 33.53
N MET A 2 3.89 24.11 32.48
CA MET A 2 3.09 23.76 31.32
C MET A 2 2.57 22.34 31.55
N ASP A 3 1.27 22.18 31.77
CA ASP A 3 0.64 20.88 31.90
C ASP A 3 -0.27 20.61 30.68
N ASP A 4 0.32 19.86 29.74
CA ASP A 4 -0.24 18.66 29.11
C ASP A 4 -1.73 18.66 28.68
N ILE A 5 -2.05 19.33 27.56
CA ILE A 5 -3.22 18.97 26.75
C ILE A 5 -2.86 17.74 25.89
N LYS A 6 -3.00 16.57 26.50
CA LYS A 6 -2.87 15.23 25.88
C LYS A 6 -4.14 14.86 25.10
N VAL A 7 -4.31 15.36 23.89
CA VAL A 7 -5.12 14.67 22.86
C VAL A 7 -4.50 14.89 21.47
N ARG A 8 -3.32 14.32 21.23
CA ARG A 8 -2.66 14.34 19.90
C ARG A 8 -2.17 12.97 19.43
N LYS A 9 -2.82 11.89 19.87
CA LYS A 9 -2.50 10.54 19.41
C LYS A 9 -3.77 9.77 19.09
N GLN A 10 -4.20 9.84 17.83
CA GLN A 10 -4.27 8.67 16.95
C GLN A 10 -4.77 9.12 15.56
N ALA A 11 -3.84 9.33 14.63
CA ALA A 11 -4.16 9.47 13.20
C ALA A 11 -2.98 8.90 12.41
N VAL A 12 -3.02 7.60 12.13
CA VAL A 12 -1.96 6.85 11.45
C VAL A 12 -2.62 5.61 10.84
N GLU A 13 -2.65 5.30 9.54
CA GLU A 13 -2.07 5.82 8.30
C GLU A 13 -2.90 5.29 7.12
N ASP A 14 -3.24 6.14 6.16
CA ASP A 14 -3.65 5.69 4.82
C ASP A 14 -2.58 6.08 3.81
N LEU A 15 -1.54 5.26 3.77
CA LEU A 15 -0.57 5.33 2.69
C LEU A 15 -0.22 3.92 2.29
N GLN A 16 0.30 3.80 1.08
CA GLN A 16 0.74 2.53 0.55
C GLN A 16 1.91 2.05 1.42
N VAL A 17 1.67 1.20 2.42
CA VAL A 17 2.62 1.05 3.53
C VAL A 17 3.92 0.39 3.06
N VAL A 18 4.97 1.20 3.00
CA VAL A 18 6.38 0.76 3.07
C VAL A 18 7.10 1.46 4.22
N ASN A 19 6.76 2.72 4.53
CA ASN A 19 7.28 3.41 5.72
C ASN A 19 6.20 4.30 6.36
N PRO A 20 5.55 3.82 7.45
CA PRO A 20 4.56 4.57 8.22
C PRO A 20 4.87 6.07 8.38
N GLU A 21 6.03 6.36 8.97
CA GLU A 21 6.43 7.70 9.39
C GLU A 21 6.60 8.68 8.22
N LYS A 22 7.18 8.22 7.11
CA LYS A 22 7.36 9.06 5.91
C LYS A 22 6.04 9.35 5.22
N ASP A 23 5.22 8.32 5.20
CA ASP A 23 3.96 8.32 4.51
C ASP A 23 2.98 9.29 5.21
N ALA A 24 2.89 9.23 6.54
CA ALA A 24 2.04 10.13 7.33
C ALA A 24 2.47 11.61 7.32
N LYS A 25 3.64 11.93 6.74
CA LYS A 25 4.26 13.27 6.83
C LYS A 25 3.37 14.37 6.27
N ALA A 26 2.68 14.14 5.15
CA ALA A 26 1.79 15.14 4.56
C ALA A 26 0.66 15.51 5.54
N ILE A 27 0.02 14.50 6.13
CA ILE A 27 -1.07 14.68 7.11
C ILE A 27 -0.56 15.41 8.36
N ARG A 28 0.64 15.08 8.83
CA ARG A 28 1.28 15.74 9.98
C ARG A 28 1.55 17.22 9.72
N ILE A 29 1.99 17.59 8.52
CA ILE A 29 2.17 19.01 8.14
C ILE A 29 0.85 19.77 8.22
N PHE A 30 -0.24 19.21 7.65
CA PHE A 30 -1.56 19.85 7.74
C PHE A 30 -2.07 19.99 9.18
N LEU A 31 -1.71 19.05 10.06
CA LEU A 31 -2.00 19.13 11.50
C LEU A 31 -1.17 20.19 12.21
N GLU A 32 0.11 20.33 11.86
CA GLU A 32 1.00 21.37 12.40
C GLU A 32 0.53 22.76 11.99
N ASP A 33 0.02 22.92 10.77
CA ASP A 33 -0.58 24.16 10.27
C ASP A 33 -1.96 24.46 10.87
N GLY A 34 -2.47 23.59 11.75
CA GLY A 34 -3.73 23.80 12.47
C GLY A 34 -5.00 23.51 11.66
N HIS A 35 -4.90 22.79 10.55
CA HIS A 35 -6.07 22.47 9.73
C HIS A 35 -6.90 21.33 10.36
N PRO A 36 -8.24 21.48 10.44
CA PRO A 36 -9.11 20.37 10.82
C PRO A 36 -9.15 19.35 9.67
N ILE A 37 -8.70 18.12 9.95
CA ILE A 37 -8.60 17.05 8.96
C ILE A 37 -9.44 15.83 9.32
N GLY A 38 -10.00 15.20 8.30
CA GLY A 38 -10.54 13.84 8.35
C GLY A 38 -9.69 12.91 7.50
N CYS A 39 -9.42 11.70 7.99
CA CYS A 39 -8.64 10.68 7.31
C CYS A 39 -9.45 9.38 7.25
N ALA A 40 -9.79 8.95 6.04
CA ALA A 40 -10.28 7.60 5.79
C ALA A 40 -9.07 6.69 5.55
N GLN A 41 -9.13 5.48 6.10
CA GLN A 41 -8.07 4.48 6.06
C GLN A 41 -8.59 3.15 5.52
N SER A 42 -7.86 2.51 4.60
CA SER A 42 -8.16 1.19 4.06
C SER A 42 -7.01 0.22 4.29
N TYR A 43 -7.30 -0.87 5.01
CA TYR A 43 -6.32 -1.94 5.24
C TYR A 43 -6.33 -3.00 4.14
N ALA A 44 -7.15 -2.82 3.09
CA ALA A 44 -7.26 -3.77 1.99
C ALA A 44 -5.92 -4.03 1.30
N LYS A 45 -5.07 -3.00 1.14
CA LYS A 45 -3.80 -3.11 0.42
C LYS A 45 -2.62 -3.33 1.36
N ASN A 46 -2.55 -2.57 2.45
CA ASN A 46 -1.42 -2.59 3.38
C ASN A 46 -1.33 -3.90 4.16
N MET A 47 -2.50 -4.44 4.53
CA MET A 47 -2.63 -5.71 5.25
C MET A 47 -3.30 -6.77 4.36
N GLY A 48 -3.45 -6.53 3.05
CA GLY A 48 -4.03 -7.45 2.06
C GLY A 48 -5.41 -8.01 2.42
N LEU A 49 -6.15 -7.27 3.25
CA LEU A 49 -7.49 -7.58 3.76
C LEU A 49 -8.59 -7.26 2.75
N TYR A 50 -8.36 -7.50 1.47
CA TYR A 50 -9.27 -7.12 0.38
C TYR A 50 -10.70 -7.63 0.60
N GLY A 51 -10.83 -8.90 1.01
CA GLY A 51 -12.12 -9.55 1.28
C GLY A 51 -12.70 -9.28 2.67
N GLN A 52 -11.90 -8.77 3.61
CA GLN A 52 -12.34 -8.53 5.00
C GLN A 52 -12.95 -7.13 5.20
N ARG A 53 -12.83 -6.25 4.21
CA ARG A 53 -13.47 -4.92 4.18
C ARG A 53 -13.13 -4.06 5.40
N VAL A 54 -11.87 -4.12 5.84
CA VAL A 54 -11.40 -3.38 7.02
C VAL A 54 -10.86 -2.01 6.64
N GLY A 55 -11.33 -1.01 7.36
CA GLY A 55 -10.89 0.38 7.25
C GLY A 55 -11.24 1.16 8.53
N CYS A 56 -10.66 2.34 8.67
CA CYS A 56 -10.91 3.23 9.80
C CYS A 56 -11.22 4.64 9.29
N LEU A 57 -12.12 5.37 9.93
CA LEU A 57 -12.31 6.80 9.69
C LEU A 57 -11.89 7.54 10.97
N SER A 58 -10.91 8.43 10.84
CA SER A 58 -10.44 9.30 11.91
C SER A 58 -10.79 10.74 11.58
N VAL A 59 -11.30 11.49 12.55
CA VAL A 59 -11.60 12.92 12.41
C VAL A 59 -10.94 13.66 13.54
N VAL A 60 -10.16 14.68 13.21
CA VAL A 60 -9.48 15.51 14.19
C VAL A 60 -10.44 16.56 14.71
N CYS A 61 -10.53 16.65 16.03
CA CYS A 61 -11.41 17.55 16.75
C CYS A 61 -10.57 18.38 17.72
N GLU A 62 -11.02 19.59 18.04
CA GLU A 62 -10.32 20.49 18.96
C GLU A 62 -10.54 20.06 20.41
N ASP A 63 -11.75 19.55 20.70
CA ASP A 63 -12.18 19.22 22.06
C ASP A 63 -12.71 17.77 22.17
N ASP A 64 -12.59 17.18 23.36
CA ASP A 64 -13.18 15.86 23.67
C ASP A 64 -14.70 15.84 23.47
N LYS A 65 -15.38 16.96 23.76
CA LYS A 65 -16.82 17.09 23.55
C LYS A 65 -17.18 17.00 22.06
N GLN A 66 -16.38 17.63 21.20
CA GLN A 66 -16.55 17.55 19.75
C GLN A 66 -16.29 16.13 19.25
N ALA A 67 -15.25 15.46 19.76
CA ALA A 67 -14.93 14.08 19.38
C ALA A 67 -16.06 13.09 19.72
N VAL A 68 -16.66 13.21 20.91
CA VAL A 68 -17.81 12.38 21.32
C VAL A 68 -19.03 12.66 20.44
N ALA A 69 -19.30 13.92 20.12
CA ALA A 69 -20.41 14.31 19.25
C ALA A 69 -20.23 13.80 17.81
N ALA A 70 -19.03 13.93 17.25
CA ALA A 70 -18.66 13.43 15.93
C ALA A 70 -18.79 11.90 15.86
N LYS A 71 -18.23 11.18 16.85
CA LYS A 71 -18.37 9.73 16.96
C LYS A 71 -19.83 9.29 17.01
N ARG A 72 -20.67 9.97 17.81
CA ARG A 72 -22.11 9.68 17.89
C ARG A 72 -22.80 9.83 16.53
N LYS A 73 -22.56 10.95 15.83
CA LYS A 73 -23.16 11.19 14.50
C LYS A 73 -22.71 10.14 13.48
N LEU A 74 -21.41 9.81 13.47
CA LEU A 74 -20.85 8.78 12.58
C LEU A 74 -21.46 7.40 12.89
N GLN A 75 -21.65 7.05 14.17
CA GLN A 75 -22.31 5.80 14.56
C GLN A 75 -23.78 5.78 14.15
N GLN A 76 -24.50 6.90 14.28
CA GLN A 76 -25.88 7.03 13.83
C GLN A 76 -26.02 6.89 12.32
N LEU A 77 -25.03 7.33 11.54
CA LEU A 77 -24.98 7.13 10.09
C LEU A 77 -24.58 5.71 9.71
N ALA A 78 -23.61 5.13 10.41
CA ALA A 78 -23.12 3.77 10.17
C ALA A 78 -24.17 2.68 10.44
N ARG A 79 -24.97 2.86 11.50
CA ARG A 79 -25.96 1.88 11.95
C ARG A 79 -27.04 1.53 10.91
N PRO A 80 -27.68 2.48 10.21
CA PRO A 80 -28.61 2.16 9.12
C PRO A 80 -27.91 1.64 7.86
N MET A 81 -26.62 1.93 7.65
CA MET A 81 -25.90 1.47 6.46
C MET A 81 -25.48 0.00 6.56
N TYR A 82 -24.90 -0.41 7.68
CA TYR A 82 -24.34 -1.77 7.81
C TYR A 82 -24.47 -2.36 9.22
N SER A 83 -25.24 -1.73 10.11
CA SER A 83 -25.44 -2.14 11.51
C SER A 83 -24.16 -2.17 12.34
N ASN A 84 -23.32 -3.20 12.16
CA ASN A 84 -22.07 -3.44 12.89
C ASN A 84 -20.91 -3.80 11.94
N GLN A 85 -19.68 -3.63 12.43
CA GLN A 85 -18.44 -3.79 11.68
C GLN A 85 -17.99 -5.27 11.62
N PRO A 86 -17.29 -5.72 10.56
CA PRO A 86 -16.74 -7.08 10.48
C PRO A 86 -15.54 -7.29 11.44
N VAL A 87 -15.58 -8.37 12.22
CA VAL A 87 -14.62 -8.65 13.32
C VAL A 87 -13.31 -9.33 12.86
N HIS A 88 -13.33 -10.04 11.74
CA HIS A 88 -12.26 -11.00 11.37
C HIS A 88 -10.98 -10.39 10.79
N GLY A 89 -11.01 -9.17 10.26
CA GLY A 89 -9.86 -8.61 9.55
C GLY A 89 -8.90 -7.77 10.40
N ALA A 90 -8.94 -7.81 11.72
CA ALA A 90 -8.06 -6.98 12.56
C ALA A 90 -6.62 -7.52 12.76
N LEU A 91 -6.22 -8.55 12.02
CA LEU A 91 -4.91 -9.20 12.14
C LEU A 91 -4.26 -9.24 10.74
N VAL A 92 -3.05 -8.69 10.56
CA VAL A 92 -1.96 -9.19 9.67
C VAL A 92 -0.91 -8.10 9.31
N GLY A 93 0.38 -8.44 9.42
CA GLY A 93 1.53 -7.64 8.96
C GLY A 93 2.08 -8.10 7.60
N MET A 94 1.74 -7.40 6.51
CA MET A 94 2.15 -7.76 5.13
C MET A 94 3.11 -6.78 4.44
N ALA A 95 3.40 -5.63 5.06
CA ALA A 95 4.32 -4.65 4.50
C ALA A 95 5.73 -5.21 4.30
N ASP A 96 6.29 -5.89 5.32
CA ASP A 96 7.65 -6.44 5.27
C ASP A 96 7.84 -7.48 4.16
N ARG A 97 6.80 -8.28 3.90
CA ARG A 97 6.82 -9.27 2.80
C ARG A 97 6.92 -8.59 1.44
N ILE A 98 6.16 -7.52 1.21
CA ILE A 98 6.15 -6.81 -0.08
C ILE A 98 7.51 -6.15 -0.33
N ILE A 99 8.10 -5.54 0.70
CA ILE A 99 9.43 -4.94 0.63
C ILE A 99 10.47 -6.01 0.29
N GLY A 100 10.46 -7.14 1.02
CA GLY A 100 11.38 -8.26 0.75
C GLY A 100 11.27 -8.80 -0.68
N MET A 101 10.06 -8.93 -1.22
CA MET A 101 9.86 -9.41 -2.60
C MET A 101 10.31 -8.39 -3.65
N ARG A 102 10.21 -7.08 -3.39
CA ARG A 102 10.75 -6.04 -4.29
C ARG A 102 12.27 -6.11 -4.37
N THR A 103 12.93 -6.21 -3.22
CA THR A 103 14.39 -6.35 -3.14
C THR A 103 14.83 -7.63 -3.86
N SER A 104 14.16 -8.75 -3.59
CA SER A 104 14.51 -10.03 -4.20
C SER A 104 14.30 -10.03 -5.73
N LEU A 105 13.24 -9.38 -6.24
CA LEU A 105 13.02 -9.24 -7.68
C LEU A 105 14.13 -8.43 -8.35
N ARG A 106 14.51 -7.29 -7.74
CA ARG A 106 15.60 -6.45 -8.23
C ARG A 106 16.93 -7.21 -8.25
N GLU A 107 17.29 -7.86 -7.15
CA GLU A 107 18.54 -8.63 -7.05
C GLU A 107 18.63 -9.74 -8.12
N ASN A 108 17.52 -10.43 -8.40
CA ASN A 108 17.51 -11.46 -9.43
C ASN A 108 17.69 -10.86 -10.84
N LEU A 109 17.07 -9.71 -11.13
CA LEU A 109 17.24 -9.01 -12.40
C LEU A 109 18.67 -8.49 -12.61
N GLU A 110 19.29 -7.97 -11.54
CA GLU A 110 20.69 -7.52 -11.56
C GLU A 110 21.66 -8.70 -11.75
N LYS A 111 21.42 -9.84 -11.06
CA LYS A 111 22.22 -11.07 -11.24
C LYS A 111 22.15 -11.64 -12.65
N LEU A 112 21.02 -11.48 -13.33
CA LEU A 112 20.84 -11.92 -14.73
C LEU A 112 21.51 -10.97 -15.74
N GLY A 113 22.07 -9.84 -15.30
CA GLY A 113 22.75 -8.89 -16.19
C GLY A 113 21.78 -8.10 -17.08
N SER A 114 20.58 -7.78 -16.57
CA SER A 114 19.62 -6.98 -17.34
C SER A 114 20.20 -5.60 -17.71
N PRO A 115 20.04 -5.14 -18.97
CA PRO A 115 20.61 -3.87 -19.43
C PRO A 115 19.88 -2.63 -18.88
N LEU A 116 18.72 -2.80 -18.25
CA LEU A 116 17.89 -1.71 -17.72
C LEU A 116 18.16 -1.47 -16.23
N SER A 117 18.07 -0.21 -15.80
CA SER A 117 18.05 0.13 -14.38
C SER A 117 16.69 -0.28 -13.78
N TRP A 118 16.73 -1.12 -12.74
CA TRP A 118 15.55 -1.60 -12.02
C TRP A 118 15.36 -0.93 -10.64
N GLU A 119 16.05 0.20 -10.41
CA GLU A 119 15.97 0.94 -9.13
C GLU A 119 14.55 1.42 -8.82
N HIS A 120 13.73 1.66 -9.84
CA HIS A 120 12.33 2.04 -9.69
C HIS A 120 11.50 0.95 -9.01
N ILE A 121 11.89 -0.32 -9.08
CA ILE A 121 11.18 -1.41 -8.36
C ILE A 121 11.31 -1.22 -6.84
N THR A 122 12.47 -0.78 -6.36
CA THR A 122 12.71 -0.54 -4.94
C THR A 122 12.30 0.86 -4.49
N ASN A 123 12.36 1.85 -5.37
CA ASN A 123 11.98 3.24 -5.04
C ASN A 123 10.46 3.42 -4.99
N GLN A 124 9.71 2.60 -5.72
CA GLN A 124 8.25 2.63 -5.69
C GLN A 124 7.70 1.98 -4.42
N ILE A 125 6.67 2.61 -3.88
CA ILE A 125 6.02 2.22 -2.63
C ILE A 125 4.69 1.49 -2.95
N GLY A 126 4.28 0.56 -2.08
CA GLY A 126 2.99 -0.11 -2.15
C GLY A 126 2.99 -1.50 -2.79
N MET A 127 1.79 -2.00 -3.08
CA MET A 127 1.61 -3.35 -3.63
C MET A 127 1.86 -3.47 -5.13
N PHE A 128 1.84 -2.34 -5.85
CA PHE A 128 2.00 -2.32 -7.30
C PHE A 128 3.33 -1.73 -7.70
N CYS A 129 3.95 -2.32 -8.71
CA CYS A 129 5.18 -1.81 -9.31
C CYS A 129 4.93 -1.56 -10.79
N TYR A 130 5.21 -0.34 -11.26
CA TYR A 130 5.30 -0.05 -12.68
C TYR A 130 6.66 -0.49 -13.17
N SER A 131 6.69 -1.54 -13.98
CA SER A 131 7.93 -2.09 -14.54
C SER A 131 8.54 -1.23 -15.64
N GLY A 132 7.73 -0.39 -16.30
CA GLY A 132 8.15 0.36 -17.48
C GLY A 132 8.09 -0.44 -18.79
N MET A 133 7.61 -1.70 -18.74
CA MET A 133 7.48 -2.53 -19.93
C MET A 133 6.40 -2.03 -20.89
N THR A 134 6.63 -2.20 -22.19
CA THR A 134 5.66 -1.86 -23.23
C THR A 134 4.52 -2.89 -23.29
N PRO A 135 3.35 -2.53 -23.84
CA PRO A 135 2.25 -3.47 -24.09
C PRO A 135 2.69 -4.75 -24.81
N GLU A 136 3.60 -4.65 -25.76
CA GLU A 136 4.11 -5.77 -26.57
C GLU A 136 4.95 -6.73 -25.71
N GLN A 137 5.78 -6.19 -24.82
CA GLN A 137 6.56 -6.99 -23.87
C GLN A 137 5.64 -7.72 -22.88
N VAL A 138 4.57 -7.06 -22.41
CA VAL A 138 3.55 -7.68 -21.53
C VAL A 138 2.78 -8.79 -22.26
N ASP A 139 2.43 -8.56 -23.53
CA ASP A 139 1.74 -9.57 -24.34
C ASP A 139 2.64 -10.79 -24.58
N ARG A 140 3.95 -10.59 -24.77
CA ARG A 140 4.95 -11.68 -24.84
C ARG A 140 5.06 -12.46 -23.52
N LEU A 141 5.15 -11.77 -22.38
CA LEU A 141 5.16 -12.42 -21.07
C LEU A 141 3.93 -13.30 -20.84
N THR A 142 2.77 -12.86 -21.33
CA THR A 142 1.52 -13.62 -21.22
C THR A 142 1.54 -14.86 -22.12
N LYS A 143 2.01 -14.72 -23.37
CA LYS A 143 2.00 -15.81 -24.38
C LYS A 143 3.10 -16.85 -24.17
N GLU A 144 4.32 -16.41 -23.87
CA GLU A 144 5.52 -17.25 -23.82
C GLU A 144 5.80 -17.80 -22.41
N TYR A 145 5.46 -17.04 -21.37
CA TYR A 145 5.80 -17.37 -19.98
C TYR A 145 4.58 -17.52 -19.05
N HIS A 146 3.37 -17.33 -19.58
CA HIS A 146 2.12 -17.40 -18.82
C HIS A 146 2.09 -16.46 -17.58
N ILE A 147 2.76 -15.31 -17.68
CA ILE A 147 2.79 -14.29 -16.63
C ILE A 147 1.78 -13.21 -16.95
N TYR A 148 0.73 -13.11 -16.15
CA TYR A 148 -0.38 -12.17 -16.36
C TYR A 148 -0.18 -10.89 -15.55
N MET A 149 -0.21 -9.75 -16.25
CA MET A 149 -0.17 -8.42 -15.64
C MET A 149 -0.98 -7.43 -16.47
N THR A 150 -1.21 -6.22 -15.95
CA THR A 150 -1.93 -5.21 -16.73
C THR A 150 -1.05 -4.69 -17.86
N ARG A 151 -1.67 -4.44 -19.02
CA ARG A 151 -1.00 -4.06 -20.28
C ARG A 151 -0.19 -2.75 -20.22
N ASN A 152 -0.33 -1.98 -19.13
CA ASN A 152 0.47 -0.80 -18.82
C ASN A 152 1.76 -1.13 -18.02
N GLY A 153 2.16 -2.40 -17.94
CA GLY A 153 3.37 -2.84 -17.23
C GLY A 153 3.27 -2.80 -15.70
N ARG A 154 2.06 -2.67 -15.12
CA ARG A 154 1.87 -2.68 -13.67
C ARG A 154 1.81 -4.12 -13.12
N ILE A 155 2.81 -4.49 -12.34
CA ILE A 155 2.97 -5.79 -11.67
C ILE A 155 2.37 -5.71 -10.26
N SER A 156 1.67 -6.77 -9.84
CA SER A 156 1.21 -6.94 -8.46
C SER A 156 2.26 -7.70 -7.65
N MET A 157 2.93 -7.03 -6.71
CA MET A 157 3.95 -7.63 -5.84
C MET A 157 3.35 -8.66 -4.87
N ALA A 158 2.04 -8.62 -4.64
CA ALA A 158 1.38 -9.62 -3.80
C ALA A 158 1.45 -11.04 -4.38
N GLY A 159 1.47 -11.18 -5.72
CA GLY A 159 1.60 -12.46 -6.41
C GLY A 159 3.04 -12.97 -6.51
N VAL A 160 4.02 -12.16 -6.10
CA VAL A 160 5.43 -12.55 -6.06
C VAL A 160 5.70 -13.28 -4.75
N THR A 161 6.40 -14.40 -4.85
CA THR A 161 6.81 -15.27 -3.75
C THR A 161 8.27 -15.67 -3.94
N THR A 162 8.91 -16.13 -2.87
CA THR A 162 10.29 -16.64 -2.92
C THR A 162 10.46 -17.79 -3.92
N GLY A 163 9.39 -18.57 -4.19
CA GLY A 163 9.41 -19.67 -5.15
C GLY A 163 9.28 -19.25 -6.61
N ASN A 164 8.66 -18.11 -6.91
CA ASN A 164 8.40 -17.68 -8.31
C ASN A 164 9.21 -16.45 -8.75
N VAL A 165 9.84 -15.73 -7.82
CA VAL A 165 10.56 -14.48 -8.12
C VAL A 165 11.70 -14.67 -9.13
N GLY A 166 12.40 -15.81 -9.07
CA GLY A 166 13.47 -16.13 -10.04
C GLY A 166 12.93 -16.37 -11.45
N TYR A 167 11.80 -17.08 -11.57
CA TYR A 167 11.14 -17.30 -12.85
C TYR A 167 10.63 -15.99 -13.46
N LEU A 168 9.99 -15.15 -12.63
CA LEU A 168 9.53 -13.83 -13.03
C LEU A 168 10.69 -12.94 -13.52
N ALA A 169 11.80 -12.91 -12.79
CA ALA A 169 12.99 -12.14 -13.18
C ALA A 169 13.57 -12.62 -14.51
N ASN A 170 13.68 -13.94 -14.71
CA ASN A 170 14.17 -14.52 -15.96
C ASN A 170 13.27 -14.17 -17.14
N ALA A 171 11.95 -14.31 -16.99
CA ALA A 171 10.99 -13.97 -18.04
C ALA A 171 11.06 -12.47 -18.41
N ILE A 172 11.14 -11.58 -17.40
CA ILE A 172 11.30 -10.13 -17.63
C ILE A 172 12.61 -9.84 -18.36
N HIS A 173 13.72 -10.47 -17.96
CA HIS A 173 15.01 -10.31 -18.63
C HIS A 173 14.94 -10.74 -20.11
N GLU A 174 14.34 -11.89 -20.39
CA GLU A 174 14.21 -12.43 -21.75
C GLU A 174 13.36 -11.54 -22.68
N VAL A 175 12.30 -10.91 -22.18
CA VAL A 175 11.47 -10.01 -23.01
C VAL A 175 12.07 -8.61 -23.14
N THR A 176 12.93 -8.19 -22.21
CA THR A 176 13.57 -6.86 -22.21
C THR A 176 14.92 -6.82 -22.90
N LYS A 177 15.65 -7.94 -23.00
CA LYS A 177 16.94 -8.02 -23.72
C LYS A 177 16.82 -7.89 -25.25
N SER A 178 15.62 -8.11 -25.80
CA SER A 178 15.35 -8.06 -27.24
C SER A 178 14.94 -6.68 -27.74
N ALA A 179 15.02 -5.65 -26.88
CA ALA A 179 14.69 -4.25 -27.20
C ALA A 179 15.96 -3.44 -27.48
#